data_AF-A0A0L0NHU0-F1
#
_entry.id   AF-A0A0L0NHU0-F1
#
_cell.length_a   1.000
_cell.length_b   1.000
_cell.length_c   1.000
_cell.angle_alpha   90.00
_cell.angle_beta   90.00
_cell.angle_gamma   90.00
#
_symmetry.space_group_name_H-M   'P 1'
#
loop_
_entity.id
_entity.type
_entity.pdbx_description
1 polymer ?
#
loop_
_entity_poly.entity_id
_entity_poly.type
_entity_poly.pdbx_seq_one_letter_code
_entity_poly.pdbx_strand_id
1 'polypeptide(L)'
;MIAPFLLSMLAGILFVIGLNYGLRALIWLGKRLALLIPTRHRPAAKPEDEHIQILVLGDIGRSPRMQYHAISVAKHGRRVDIVGYKETARHPDLIGNPRVAMYALAPQPEWISWGTLPFFVNIPCKVIQQFWTLFYTLMYTTPSARWIIIQNPPSIPTFHVALLVSLIRGNKVIVDWHNYGHSILAQKALMRPLVPFYRWYEIGLGRFLGNANLAVTDAMARELQGGRFNLRNPVYTLHDRPAGIFQPIKSVEERQAFLSRLPETKSQAQDIIDGTVRLIVSSTSWTPDEDFGILLEALVAYANPEAGSTSEPPSPILAIITGKGPEKARYLQQIKELQDGGRLPGIRILTAWLSNRDYASLLASADLGISLHKSSSGVDLPMKVVDMFGAGLPVAAYSAFESFKELVKEGENGCGFETPAQLTEILRRLLGVEGEQELAGLKRGAVSEGALRWDEEWDRVMAGLIEVADEK
;
A
#
# COMPACT_ATOMS: atom_id res chain seq x y z
N MET A 1 9.08 78.78 -35.03
CA MET A 1 9.61 78.26 -33.74
C MET A 1 8.65 77.35 -32.96
N ILE A 2 7.35 77.29 -33.30
CA ILE A 2 6.36 76.51 -32.53
C ILE A 2 6.43 74.99 -32.81
N ALA A 3 6.61 74.59 -34.08
CA ALA A 3 6.62 73.16 -34.45
C ALA A 3 7.76 72.34 -33.81
N PRO A 4 9.04 72.81 -33.77
CA PRO A 4 10.11 72.07 -33.09
C PRO A 4 9.90 71.92 -31.59
N PHE A 5 9.31 72.94 -30.94
CA PHE A 5 8.96 72.91 -29.53
C PHE A 5 7.87 71.88 -29.23
N LEU A 6 6.79 71.87 -30.03
CA LEU A 6 5.72 70.87 -29.90
C LEU A 6 6.24 69.45 -30.14
N LEU A 7 7.13 69.25 -31.11
CA LEU A 7 7.74 67.95 -31.39
C LEU A 7 8.61 67.45 -30.23
N SER A 8 9.43 68.34 -29.65
CA SER A 8 10.26 68.05 -28.47
C SER A 8 9.41 67.74 -27.24
N MET A 9 8.34 68.50 -27.02
CA MET A 9 7.39 68.26 -25.93
C MET A 9 6.69 66.91 -26.09
N LEU A 10 6.25 66.57 -27.30
CA LEU A 10 5.60 65.28 -27.58
C LEU A 10 6.58 64.11 -27.44
N ALA A 11 7.83 64.27 -27.89
CA ALA A 11 8.90 63.30 -27.67
C ALA A 11 9.21 63.10 -26.17
N GLY A 12 9.24 64.18 -25.38
CA GLY A 12 9.40 64.13 -23.93
C GLY A 12 8.25 63.41 -23.23
N ILE A 13 6.99 63.69 -23.63
CA ILE A 13 5.81 63.00 -23.12
C ILE A 13 5.86 61.50 -23.45
N LEU A 14 6.14 61.15 -24.70
CA LEU A 14 6.27 59.75 -25.14
C LEU A 14 7.43 59.03 -24.43
N PHE A 15 8.54 59.72 -24.18
CA PHE A 15 9.67 59.18 -23.43
C PHE A 15 9.31 58.88 -21.97
N VAL A 16 8.64 59.80 -21.27
CA VAL A 16 8.19 59.59 -19.88
C VAL A 16 7.16 58.46 -19.79
N ILE A 17 6.23 58.40 -20.74
CA ILE A 17 5.25 57.30 -20.84
C ILE A 17 5.98 55.97 -21.07
N GLY A 18 6.88 55.91 -22.06
CA GLY A 18 7.68 54.73 -22.38
C GLY A 18 8.54 54.26 -21.21
N LEU A 19 9.19 55.18 -20.49
CA LEU A 19 10.00 54.88 -19.31
C LEU A 19 9.16 54.31 -18.16
N ASN A 20 7.97 54.88 -17.90
CA ASN A 20 7.06 54.38 -16.86
C ASN A 20 6.54 52.97 -17.17
N TYR A 21 6.10 52.72 -18.41
CA TYR A 21 5.67 51.37 -18.82
C TYR A 21 6.84 50.38 -18.84
N GLY A 22 8.02 50.80 -19.31
CA GLY A 22 9.24 49.99 -19.27
C GLY A 22 9.66 49.60 -17.86
N LEU A 23 9.66 50.55 -16.92
CA LEU A 23 9.97 50.29 -15.51
C LEU A 23 8.93 49.37 -14.86
N ARG A 24 7.63 49.59 -15.14
CA ARG A 24 6.56 48.69 -14.67
C ARG A 24 6.72 47.27 -15.23
N ALA A 25 7.07 47.13 -16.50
CA ALA A 25 7.33 45.84 -17.12
C ALA A 25 8.55 45.14 -16.51
N LEU A 26 9.63 45.88 -16.22
CA LEU A 26 10.82 45.35 -15.53
C LEU A 26 10.50 44.93 -14.08
N ILE A 27 9.75 45.72 -13.32
CA ILE A 27 9.29 45.36 -11.97
C ILE A 27 8.37 44.13 -12.02
N TRP A 28 7.46 44.08 -12.98
CA TRP A 28 6.57 42.94 -13.19
C TRP A 28 7.38 41.68 -13.53
N LEU A 29 8.34 41.78 -14.45
CA LEU A 29 9.23 40.69 -14.83
C LEU A 29 10.07 40.24 -13.64
N GLY A 30 10.65 41.17 -12.88
CA GLY A 30 11.39 40.88 -11.65
C GLY A 30 10.54 40.15 -10.60
N LYS A 31 9.29 40.57 -10.39
CA LYS A 31 8.35 39.86 -9.50
C LYS A 31 8.00 38.46 -10.03
N ARG A 32 7.81 38.29 -11.35
CA ARG A 32 7.55 36.99 -11.97
C ARG A 32 8.76 36.05 -11.86
N LEU A 33 9.96 36.55 -12.08
CA LEU A 33 11.20 35.81 -11.91
C LEU A 33 11.43 35.44 -10.43
N ALA A 34 11.07 36.31 -9.50
CA ALA A 34 11.14 36.01 -8.06
C ALA A 34 10.20 34.86 -7.66
N LEU A 35 9.03 34.72 -8.30
CA LEU A 35 8.12 33.58 -8.10
C LEU A 35 8.67 32.25 -8.64
N LEU A 36 9.70 32.29 -9.50
CA LEU A 36 10.40 31.08 -9.95
C LEU A 36 11.41 30.58 -8.90
N ILE A 37 11.73 31.38 -7.87
CA ILE A 37 12.62 30.97 -6.79
C ILE A 37 11.79 30.10 -5.83
N PRO A 38 12.12 28.81 -5.67
CA PRO A 38 11.36 27.93 -4.80
C PRO A 38 11.45 28.37 -3.33
N THR A 39 10.37 28.16 -2.59
CA THR A 39 10.36 28.43 -1.15
C THR A 39 11.24 27.43 -0.41
N ARG A 40 12.09 27.94 0.47
CA ARG A 40 12.85 27.12 1.42
C ARG A 40 12.07 26.91 2.71
N HIS A 41 12.14 25.71 3.24
CA HIS A 41 11.63 25.36 4.55
C HIS A 41 12.27 26.26 5.62
N ARG A 42 11.40 26.79 6.46
CA ARG A 42 11.74 27.52 7.69
C ARG A 42 10.87 26.90 8.78
N PRO A 43 11.43 26.59 9.95
CA PRO A 43 10.64 26.08 11.07
C PRO A 43 9.44 26.98 11.35
N ALA A 44 8.27 26.37 11.50
CA ALA A 44 7.07 27.11 11.88
C ALA A 44 7.24 27.68 13.30
N ALA A 45 6.65 28.86 13.56
CA ALA A 45 6.66 29.46 14.90
C ALA A 45 5.92 28.60 15.92
N LYS A 46 4.91 27.85 15.45
CA LYS A 46 4.14 26.92 16.24
C LYS A 46 4.22 25.51 15.68
N PRO A 47 4.40 24.48 16.52
CA PRO A 47 4.47 23.10 16.08
C PRO A 47 3.30 22.65 15.18
N GLU A 48 2.08 23.11 15.48
CA GLU A 48 0.86 22.74 14.73
C GLU A 48 0.81 23.27 13.29
N ASP A 49 1.60 24.30 12.97
CA ASP A 49 1.69 24.85 11.62
C ASP A 49 2.83 24.21 10.82
N GLU A 50 3.58 23.28 11.42
CA GLU A 50 4.64 22.55 10.75
C GLU A 50 4.03 21.54 9.74
N HIS A 51 4.57 21.55 8.53
CA HIS A 51 4.07 20.74 7.42
C HIS A 51 4.90 19.46 7.25
N ILE A 52 4.21 18.34 7.00
CA ILE A 52 4.80 17.05 6.60
C ILE A 52 4.14 16.60 5.30
N GLN A 53 4.97 16.31 4.30
CA GLN A 53 4.51 15.82 3.00
C GLN A 53 4.50 14.29 2.99
N ILE A 54 3.39 13.72 2.53
CA ILE A 54 3.21 12.28 2.33
C ILE A 54 3.11 12.04 0.82
N LEU A 55 4.16 11.46 0.24
CA LEU A 55 4.31 11.32 -1.20
C LEU A 55 4.10 9.88 -1.67
N VAL A 56 3.17 9.72 -2.61
CA VAL A 56 2.90 8.47 -3.33
C VAL A 56 2.87 8.74 -4.82
N LEU A 57 3.79 8.15 -5.60
CA LEU A 57 3.69 8.16 -7.06
C LEU A 57 2.73 7.05 -7.54
N GLY A 58 1.46 7.21 -7.18
CA GLY A 58 0.38 6.23 -7.34
C GLY A 58 -0.95 6.79 -6.83
N ASP A 59 -2.02 6.02 -6.98
CA ASP A 59 -3.33 6.36 -6.42
C ASP A 59 -3.31 6.24 -4.89
N ILE A 60 -3.49 7.36 -4.20
CA ILE A 60 -3.40 7.41 -2.73
C ILE A 60 -4.47 6.54 -2.07
N GLY A 61 -5.66 6.43 -2.69
CA GLY A 61 -6.76 5.62 -2.13
C GLY A 61 -6.42 4.11 -2.08
N ARG A 62 -5.42 3.67 -2.85
CA ARG A 62 -4.91 2.29 -2.86
C ARG A 62 -3.62 2.09 -2.06
N SER A 63 -3.22 3.11 -1.29
CA SER A 63 -1.97 3.12 -0.53
C SER A 63 -2.28 3.26 0.97
N PRO A 64 -2.84 2.22 1.63
CA PRO A 64 -3.36 2.31 2.99
C PRO A 64 -2.30 2.74 4.00
N ARG A 65 -1.09 2.16 3.96
CA ARG A 65 0.03 2.54 4.84
C ARG A 65 0.34 4.04 4.79
N MET A 66 0.39 4.63 3.60
CA MET A 66 0.65 6.07 3.43
C MET A 66 -0.51 6.93 3.93
N GLN A 67 -1.75 6.46 3.76
CA GLN A 67 -2.91 7.10 4.37
C GLN A 67 -2.85 7.03 5.90
N TYR A 68 -2.37 5.92 6.47
CA TYR A 68 -2.20 5.78 7.91
C TYR A 68 -1.08 6.69 8.45
N HIS A 69 0.05 6.83 7.74
CA HIS A 69 1.04 7.87 8.05
C HIS A 69 0.40 9.27 8.10
N ALA A 70 -0.41 9.62 7.10
CA ALA A 70 -1.09 10.91 7.05
C ALA A 70 -2.05 11.10 8.24
N ILE A 71 -2.80 10.07 8.62
CA ILE A 71 -3.72 10.10 9.76
C ILE A 71 -2.94 10.28 11.07
N SER A 72 -1.89 9.48 11.31
CA SER A 72 -1.10 9.54 12.54
C SER A 72 -0.40 10.88 12.69
N VAL A 73 0.13 11.46 11.60
CA VAL A 73 0.70 12.82 11.63
C VAL A 73 -0.37 13.87 11.98
N ALA A 74 -1.56 13.79 11.39
CA ALA A 74 -2.65 14.73 11.68
C ALA A 74 -3.18 14.60 13.12
N LYS A 75 -3.17 13.39 13.69
CA LYS A 75 -3.49 13.13 15.11
C LYS A 75 -2.49 13.83 16.04
N HIS A 76 -1.20 13.86 15.68
CA HIS A 76 -0.14 14.59 16.39
C HIS A 76 -0.13 16.11 16.09
N GLY A 77 -1.25 16.65 15.62
CA GLY A 77 -1.46 18.09 15.51
C GLY A 77 -0.77 18.79 14.33
N ARG A 78 -0.01 18.08 13.50
CA ARG A 78 0.74 18.67 12.37
C ARG A 78 -0.10 18.79 11.10
N ARG A 79 0.31 19.67 10.19
CA ARG A 79 -0.28 19.79 8.85
C ARG A 79 0.28 18.73 7.92
N VAL A 80 -0.60 18.12 7.12
CA VAL A 80 -0.28 17.02 6.24
C VAL A 80 -0.59 17.40 4.80
N ASP A 81 0.41 17.33 3.95
CA ASP A 81 0.28 17.58 2.52
C ASP A 81 0.44 16.25 1.77
N ILE A 82 -0.69 15.67 1.37
CA ILE A 82 -0.70 14.42 0.60
C ILE A 82 -0.44 14.75 -0.87
N VAL A 83 0.58 14.12 -1.46
CA VAL A 83 0.96 14.27 -2.87
C VAL A 83 0.81 12.92 -3.57
N GLY A 84 -0.07 12.83 -4.56
CA GLY A 84 -0.30 11.59 -5.32
C GLY A 84 -1.45 11.69 -6.30
N TYR A 85 -1.78 10.59 -7.00
CA TYR A 85 -2.98 10.56 -7.85
C TYR A 85 -4.23 10.42 -6.98
N LYS A 86 -5.33 11.04 -7.40
CA LYS A 86 -6.63 11.06 -6.70
C LYS A 86 -7.67 10.35 -7.57
N GLU A 87 -7.60 9.03 -7.65
CA GLU A 87 -8.49 8.23 -8.52
C GLU A 87 -9.55 7.50 -7.71
N THR A 88 -9.19 6.97 -6.55
CA THR A 88 -10.12 6.28 -5.64
C THR A 88 -10.34 7.04 -4.33
N ALA A 89 -11.41 6.66 -3.62
CA ALA A 89 -11.77 7.28 -2.35
C ALA A 89 -10.67 7.05 -1.30
N ARG A 90 -10.36 8.09 -0.53
CA ARG A 90 -9.41 8.05 0.58
C ARG A 90 -10.11 7.58 1.86
N HIS A 91 -9.31 7.24 2.86
CA HIS A 91 -9.77 6.94 4.20
C HIS A 91 -10.65 8.10 4.74
N PRO A 92 -11.82 7.81 5.37
CA PRO A 92 -12.73 8.84 5.87
C PRO A 92 -12.05 9.89 6.76
N ASP A 93 -11.15 9.48 7.66
CA ASP A 93 -10.43 10.37 8.58
C ASP A 93 -9.52 11.42 7.90
N LEU A 94 -9.23 11.25 6.60
CA LEU A 94 -8.49 12.21 5.80
C LEU A 94 -9.40 13.20 5.06
N ILE A 95 -10.69 12.87 4.91
CA ILE A 95 -11.65 13.67 4.14
C ILE A 95 -12.28 14.70 5.07
N GLY A 96 -12.13 15.98 4.73
CA GLY A 96 -12.67 17.09 5.54
C GLY A 96 -11.84 17.41 6.79
N ASN A 97 -10.73 16.71 7.01
CA ASN A 97 -9.81 17.02 8.11
C ASN A 97 -9.09 18.36 7.83
N PRO A 98 -9.20 19.37 8.72
CA PRO A 98 -8.64 20.71 8.49
C PRO A 98 -7.12 20.74 8.46
N ARG A 99 -6.44 19.69 8.95
CA ARG A 99 -4.99 19.55 8.92
C ARG A 99 -4.48 18.85 7.66
N VAL A 100 -5.36 18.29 6.82
CA VAL A 100 -4.96 17.47 5.67
C VAL A 100 -5.32 18.19 4.36
N ALA A 101 -4.30 18.46 3.55
CA ALA A 101 -4.44 18.96 2.20
C ALA A 101 -4.06 17.90 1.17
N MET A 102 -4.73 17.90 0.01
CA MET A 102 -4.44 17.00 -1.11
C MET A 102 -3.91 17.80 -2.29
N TYR A 103 -2.74 17.42 -2.76
CA TYR A 103 -2.08 17.96 -3.94
C TYR A 103 -2.01 16.86 -5.00
N ALA A 104 -3.01 16.85 -5.88
CA ALA A 104 -3.13 15.82 -6.90
C ALA A 104 -2.07 15.98 -8.00
N LEU A 105 -1.39 14.88 -8.35
CA LEU A 105 -0.52 14.83 -9.51
C LEU A 105 -1.34 14.92 -10.80
N ALA A 106 -0.77 15.55 -11.83
CA ALA A 106 -1.39 15.64 -13.14
C ALA A 106 -1.50 14.24 -13.76
N PRO A 107 -2.67 13.84 -14.28
CA PRO A 107 -2.85 12.55 -14.92
C PRO A 107 -1.95 12.43 -16.15
N GLN A 108 -1.68 11.18 -16.55
CA GLN A 108 -0.93 10.94 -17.78
C GLN A 108 -1.72 11.45 -19.00
N PRO A 109 -1.08 12.16 -19.93
CA PRO A 109 -1.70 12.55 -21.19
C PRO A 109 -2.26 11.34 -21.93
N GLU A 110 -3.43 11.49 -22.55
CA GLU A 110 -4.16 10.41 -23.22
C GLU A 110 -3.30 9.68 -24.27
N TRP A 111 -2.49 10.41 -25.03
CA TRP A 111 -1.60 9.86 -26.05
C TRP A 111 -0.49 8.94 -25.48
N ILE A 112 -0.07 9.13 -24.23
CA ILE A 112 0.81 8.18 -23.52
C ILE A 112 -0.02 7.00 -23.01
N SER A 113 -1.20 7.29 -22.43
CA SER A 113 -2.08 6.30 -21.80
C SER A 113 -2.67 5.29 -22.79
N TRP A 114 -2.88 5.66 -24.05
CA TRP A 114 -3.46 4.77 -25.06
C TRP A 114 -2.49 3.70 -25.57
N GLY A 115 -1.20 3.79 -25.24
CA GLY A 115 -0.23 2.78 -25.67
C GLY A 115 0.06 2.77 -27.18
N THR A 116 -0.33 3.82 -27.91
CA THR A 116 -0.16 3.93 -29.37
C THR A 116 1.29 4.09 -29.79
N LEU A 117 2.15 4.58 -28.88
CA LEU A 117 3.58 4.67 -29.09
C LEU A 117 4.25 3.31 -28.89
N PRO A 118 5.30 2.99 -29.68
CA PRO A 118 6.13 1.83 -29.42
C PRO A 118 6.60 1.79 -27.97
N PHE A 119 6.64 0.58 -27.41
CA PHE A 119 6.87 0.35 -25.99
C PHE A 119 8.10 1.11 -25.42
N PHE A 120 9.18 1.16 -26.19
CA PHE A 120 10.45 1.82 -25.84
C PHE A 120 10.38 3.36 -25.85
N VAL A 121 9.36 3.96 -26.48
CA VAL A 121 9.10 5.41 -26.44
C VAL A 121 8.12 5.75 -25.32
N ASN A 122 7.13 4.89 -25.09
CA ASN A 122 6.08 5.14 -24.11
C ASN A 122 6.64 5.21 -22.67
N ILE A 123 7.52 4.28 -22.26
CA ILE A 123 8.08 4.31 -20.90
C ILE A 123 8.86 5.61 -20.62
N PRO A 124 9.84 6.04 -21.44
CA PRO A 124 10.54 7.29 -21.18
C PRO A 124 9.61 8.51 -21.13
N CYS A 125 8.63 8.61 -22.05
CA CYS A 125 7.65 9.69 -22.03
C CYS A 125 6.84 9.71 -20.72
N LYS A 126 6.40 8.54 -20.26
CA LYS A 126 5.72 8.38 -18.97
C LYS A 126 6.61 8.82 -17.80
N VAL A 127 7.87 8.38 -17.76
CA VAL A 127 8.80 8.77 -16.69
C VAL A 127 9.07 10.28 -16.69
N ILE A 128 9.25 10.89 -17.86
CA ILE A 128 9.45 12.34 -18.01
C ILE A 128 8.22 13.11 -17.53
N GLN A 129 7.01 12.68 -17.90
CA GLN A 129 5.78 13.30 -17.43
C GLN A 129 5.65 13.18 -15.91
N GLN A 130 5.89 11.99 -15.36
CA GLN A 130 5.87 11.74 -13.92
C GLN A 130 6.90 12.61 -13.19
N PHE A 131 8.10 12.78 -13.77
CA PHE A 131 9.13 13.64 -13.21
C PHE A 131 8.63 15.08 -13.13
N TRP A 132 8.09 15.63 -14.22
CA TRP A 132 7.66 17.03 -14.26
C TRP A 132 6.46 17.31 -13.36
N THR A 133 5.43 16.44 -13.35
CA THR A 133 4.29 16.65 -12.46
C THR A 133 4.69 16.55 -11.00
N LEU A 134 5.56 15.61 -10.66
CA LEU A 134 6.04 15.43 -9.30
C LEU A 134 6.91 16.61 -8.87
N PHE A 135 7.87 16.99 -9.72
CA PHE A 135 8.78 18.12 -9.48
C PHE A 135 8.00 19.42 -9.32
N TYR A 136 7.09 19.73 -10.25
CA TYR A 136 6.30 20.96 -10.18
C TYR A 136 5.45 21.03 -8.91
N THR A 137 4.77 19.92 -8.58
CA THR A 137 3.89 19.86 -7.40
C THR A 137 4.68 20.03 -6.10
N LEU A 138 5.79 19.29 -5.95
CA LEU A 138 6.65 19.37 -4.77
C LEU A 138 7.48 20.65 -4.70
N MET A 139 7.82 21.28 -5.81
CA MET A 139 8.67 22.47 -5.82
C MET A 139 7.86 23.76 -5.64
N TYR A 140 6.69 23.85 -6.28
CA TYR A 140 5.97 25.12 -6.45
C TYR A 140 4.52 25.11 -5.93
N THR A 141 3.85 23.95 -5.89
CA THR A 141 2.43 23.90 -5.49
C THR A 141 2.26 23.66 -3.99
N THR A 142 3.08 22.78 -3.41
CA THR A 142 3.00 22.41 -1.99
C THR A 142 3.67 23.45 -1.08
N PRO A 143 3.15 23.67 0.14
CA PRO A 143 3.85 24.39 1.20
C PRO A 143 5.23 23.79 1.48
N SER A 144 6.14 24.58 2.05
CA SER A 144 7.46 24.07 2.42
C SER A 144 7.34 23.21 3.69
N ALA A 145 7.62 21.92 3.57
CA ALA A 145 7.52 20.97 4.67
C ALA A 145 8.86 20.73 5.37
N ARG A 146 8.82 20.35 6.64
CA ARG A 146 10.02 19.86 7.35
C ARG A 146 10.46 18.51 6.81
N TRP A 147 9.51 17.61 6.60
CA TRP A 147 9.74 16.24 6.17
C TRP A 147 8.94 15.89 4.91
N ILE A 148 9.54 15.09 4.03
CA ILE A 148 8.88 14.40 2.93
C ILE A 148 9.00 12.89 3.18
N ILE A 149 7.89 12.23 3.47
CA ILE A 149 7.82 10.77 3.60
C ILE A 149 7.41 10.21 2.24
N ILE A 150 8.28 9.43 1.61
CA ILE A 150 8.06 8.90 0.26
C ILE A 150 7.80 7.39 0.31
N GLN A 151 6.81 6.92 -0.44
CA GLN A 151 6.60 5.49 -0.67
C GLN A 151 7.56 4.97 -1.75
N ASN A 152 8.33 3.91 -1.44
CA ASN A 152 9.08 3.14 -2.42
C ASN A 152 8.54 1.71 -2.48
N PRO A 153 8.24 1.15 -3.67
CA PRO A 153 8.39 1.69 -5.03
C PRO A 153 7.21 2.60 -5.50
N PRO A 154 7.35 3.32 -6.63
CA PRO A 154 8.49 3.34 -7.56
C PRO A 154 9.61 4.32 -7.18
N SER A 155 10.86 3.92 -7.39
CA SER A 155 12.05 4.76 -7.17
C SER A 155 12.31 5.73 -8.32
N ILE A 156 11.94 5.36 -9.55
CA ILE A 156 12.01 6.21 -10.74
C ILE A 156 10.63 6.82 -11.02
N PRO A 157 10.50 8.15 -11.17
CA PRO A 157 11.48 9.23 -10.92
C PRO A 157 11.51 9.73 -9.46
N THR A 158 10.75 9.14 -8.55
CA THR A 158 10.50 9.63 -7.18
C THR A 158 11.77 10.01 -6.42
N PHE A 159 12.78 9.15 -6.42
CA PHE A 159 14.02 9.36 -5.67
C PHE A 159 14.78 10.61 -6.12
N HIS A 160 14.90 10.80 -7.44
CA HIS A 160 15.56 11.98 -8.01
C HIS A 160 14.84 13.27 -7.68
N VAL A 161 13.51 13.26 -7.80
CA VAL A 161 12.72 14.47 -7.51
C VAL A 161 12.80 14.80 -6.02
N ALA A 162 12.65 13.81 -5.14
CA ALA A 162 12.77 14.02 -3.70
C ALA A 162 14.16 14.55 -3.30
N LEU A 163 15.24 14.02 -3.89
CA LEU A 163 16.59 14.52 -3.66
C LEU A 163 16.75 15.97 -4.14
N LEU A 164 16.28 16.30 -5.35
CA LEU A 164 16.40 17.65 -5.89
C LEU A 164 15.58 18.67 -5.08
N VAL A 165 14.35 18.31 -4.72
CA VAL A 165 13.47 19.16 -3.90
C VAL A 165 14.06 19.37 -2.51
N SER A 166 14.54 18.32 -1.85
CA SER A 166 15.16 18.43 -0.52
C SER A 166 16.40 19.32 -0.52
N LEU A 167 17.26 19.23 -1.54
CA LEU A 167 18.44 20.10 -1.66
C LEU A 167 18.07 21.58 -1.89
N ILE A 168 17.06 21.85 -2.72
CA ILE A 168 16.69 23.22 -3.09
C ILE A 168 15.86 23.89 -1.99
N ARG A 169 14.85 23.19 -1.47
CA ARG A 169 13.91 23.69 -0.47
C ARG A 169 14.37 23.42 0.97
N GLY A 170 15.36 22.56 1.20
CA GLY A 170 15.86 22.26 2.55
C GLY A 170 14.96 21.32 3.35
N ASN A 171 14.13 20.49 2.70
CA ASN A 171 13.34 19.47 3.39
C ASN A 171 14.22 18.30 3.83
N LYS A 172 13.87 17.64 4.93
CA LYS A 172 14.36 16.30 5.25
C LYS A 172 13.51 15.25 4.53
N VAL A 173 14.07 14.08 4.23
CA VAL A 173 13.38 13.00 3.51
C VAL A 173 13.37 11.72 4.34
N ILE A 174 12.24 11.01 4.37
CA ILE A 174 12.13 9.64 4.87
C ILE A 174 11.71 8.77 3.70
N VAL A 175 12.49 7.72 3.42
CA VAL A 175 12.12 6.71 2.41
C VAL A 175 11.45 5.55 3.12
N ASP A 176 10.17 5.32 2.84
CA ASP A 176 9.42 4.17 3.35
C ASP A 176 9.46 3.03 2.32
N TRP A 177 10.28 2.02 2.59
CA TRP A 177 10.55 0.89 1.71
C TRP A 177 9.51 -0.21 1.95
N HIS A 178 8.64 -0.43 0.96
CA HIS A 178 7.58 -1.45 0.99
C HIS A 178 7.97 -2.69 0.19
N ASN A 179 8.79 -2.48 -0.84
CA ASN A 179 9.36 -3.51 -1.70
C ASN A 179 10.55 -2.91 -2.47
N TYR A 180 11.20 -3.71 -3.32
CA TYR A 180 12.19 -3.19 -4.25
C TYR A 180 11.60 -3.01 -5.64
N GLY A 181 11.78 -1.82 -6.22
CA GLY A 181 11.28 -1.54 -7.56
C GLY A 181 11.90 -2.46 -8.61
N HIS A 182 13.17 -2.85 -8.44
CA HIS A 182 13.83 -3.78 -9.36
C HIS A 182 13.29 -5.22 -9.28
N SER A 183 12.85 -5.69 -8.11
CA SER A 183 12.26 -7.04 -7.97
C SER A 183 10.87 -7.11 -8.57
N ILE A 184 10.04 -6.06 -8.37
CA ILE A 184 8.75 -5.92 -9.05
C ILE A 184 8.93 -5.86 -10.56
N LEU A 185 9.93 -5.10 -11.03
CA LEU A 185 10.22 -5.00 -12.46
C LEU A 185 10.58 -6.36 -13.07
N ALA A 186 11.30 -7.22 -12.33
CA ALA A 186 11.71 -8.54 -12.79
C ALA A 186 10.54 -9.51 -13.06
N GLN A 187 9.38 -9.27 -12.45
CA GLN A 187 8.15 -10.05 -12.69
C GLN A 187 7.59 -9.83 -14.10
N LYS A 188 7.95 -8.71 -14.76
CA LYS A 188 7.49 -8.41 -16.12
C LYS A 188 8.52 -8.92 -17.13
N ALA A 189 8.20 -9.98 -17.86
CA ALA A 189 9.10 -10.62 -18.82
C ALA A 189 9.77 -9.64 -19.79
N LEU A 190 9.00 -8.70 -20.36
CA LEU A 190 9.50 -7.68 -21.29
C LEU A 190 10.45 -6.65 -20.63
N MET A 191 10.42 -6.50 -19.29
CA MET A 191 11.22 -5.51 -18.56
C MET A 191 12.50 -6.09 -17.96
N ARG A 192 12.66 -7.42 -18.00
CA ARG A 192 13.82 -8.11 -17.42
C ARG A 192 15.18 -7.52 -17.85
N PRO A 193 15.39 -7.11 -19.12
CA PRO A 193 16.65 -6.48 -19.51
C PRO A 193 16.96 -5.15 -18.81
N LEU A 194 15.95 -4.44 -18.30
CA LEU A 194 16.12 -3.15 -17.59
C LEU A 194 16.37 -3.32 -16.09
N VAL A 195 16.20 -4.51 -15.54
CA VAL A 195 16.32 -4.79 -14.10
C VAL A 195 17.71 -4.44 -13.54
N PRO A 196 18.85 -4.78 -14.19
CA PRO A 196 20.17 -4.42 -13.68
C PRO A 196 20.35 -2.90 -13.55
N PHE A 197 19.87 -2.14 -14.53
CA PHE A 197 19.90 -0.68 -14.50
C PHE A 197 19.02 -0.11 -13.38
N TYR A 198 17.77 -0.60 -13.27
CA TYR A 198 16.86 -0.15 -12.20
C TYR A 198 17.45 -0.45 -10.83
N ARG A 199 18.03 -1.64 -10.65
CA ARG A 199 18.67 -2.03 -9.40
C ARG A 199 19.86 -1.15 -9.06
N TRP A 200 20.74 -0.88 -10.02
CA TRP A 200 21.86 0.05 -9.83
C TRP A 200 21.39 1.45 -9.44
N TYR A 201 20.35 1.95 -10.12
CA TYR A 201 19.72 3.23 -9.80
C TYR A 201 19.16 3.26 -8.37
N GLU A 202 18.36 2.25 -8.01
CA GLU A 202 17.59 2.21 -6.76
C GLU A 202 18.55 2.12 -5.57
N ILE A 203 19.56 1.24 -5.67
CA ILE A 203 20.63 1.13 -4.69
C ILE A 203 21.47 2.41 -4.67
N GLY A 204 21.94 2.86 -5.84
CA GLY A 204 22.85 3.99 -5.97
C GLY A 204 22.29 5.27 -5.34
N LEU A 205 21.10 5.69 -5.77
CA LEU A 205 20.43 6.86 -5.19
C LEU A 205 19.93 6.61 -3.77
N GLY A 206 19.41 5.42 -3.48
CA GLY A 206 18.93 5.07 -2.14
C GLY A 206 19.98 5.33 -1.07
N ARG A 207 21.27 5.07 -1.36
CA ARG A 207 22.39 5.32 -0.44
C ARG A 207 22.59 6.78 -0.03
N PHE A 208 22.19 7.72 -0.88
CA PHE A 208 22.34 9.15 -0.66
C PHE A 208 21.01 9.86 -0.37
N LEU A 209 19.90 9.23 -0.71
CA LEU A 209 18.56 9.72 -0.44
C LEU A 209 18.18 9.46 1.02
N GLY A 210 17.35 10.35 1.56
CA GLY A 210 16.80 10.20 2.89
C GLY A 210 17.72 10.76 3.97
N ASN A 211 17.11 11.24 5.03
CA ASN A 211 17.73 11.46 6.33
C ASN A 211 17.47 10.26 7.25
N ALA A 212 16.42 9.48 6.96
CA ALA A 212 16.11 8.20 7.56
C ALA A 212 15.37 7.31 6.55
N ASN A 213 15.31 6.03 6.83
CA ASN A 213 14.60 5.04 6.05
C ASN A 213 13.69 4.22 6.96
N LEU A 214 12.54 3.81 6.45
CA LEU A 214 11.65 2.84 7.09
C LEU A 214 11.64 1.57 6.26
N ALA A 215 11.65 0.42 6.92
CA ALA A 215 11.49 -0.88 6.30
C ALA A 215 10.24 -1.54 6.87
N VAL A 216 9.46 -2.21 6.01
CA VAL A 216 8.26 -2.96 6.43
C VAL A 216 8.58 -4.17 7.34
N THR A 217 9.84 -4.64 7.31
CA THR A 217 10.31 -5.87 7.97
C THR A 217 11.73 -5.70 8.48
N ASP A 218 12.09 -6.48 9.49
CA ASP A 218 13.46 -6.56 10.00
C ASP A 218 14.40 -7.16 8.96
N ALA A 219 13.95 -8.13 8.17
CA ALA A 219 14.69 -8.69 7.04
C ALA A 219 15.07 -7.60 6.02
N MET A 220 14.10 -6.77 5.62
CA MET A 220 14.38 -5.63 4.74
C MET A 220 15.28 -4.61 5.42
N ALA A 221 15.08 -4.32 6.70
CA ALA A 221 15.96 -3.40 7.44
C ALA A 221 17.42 -3.88 7.41
N ARG A 222 17.67 -5.18 7.63
CA ARG A 222 19.01 -5.79 7.54
C ARG A 222 19.60 -5.68 6.14
N GLU A 223 18.81 -5.91 5.08
CA GLU A 223 19.28 -5.80 3.70
C GLU A 223 19.56 -4.35 3.24
N LEU A 224 18.79 -3.39 3.76
CA LEU A 224 18.96 -1.97 3.48
C LEU A 224 20.17 -1.41 4.23
N GLN A 225 20.25 -1.67 5.53
CA GLN A 225 21.33 -1.17 6.39
C GLN A 225 22.65 -1.88 6.09
N GLY A 226 22.60 -3.19 5.84
CA GLY A 226 23.74 -4.02 5.49
C GLY A 226 23.74 -4.46 4.01
N GLY A 227 24.47 -5.53 3.72
CA GLY A 227 24.36 -6.25 2.44
C GLY A 227 24.60 -5.41 1.19
N ARG A 228 23.61 -5.46 0.27
CA ARG A 228 23.71 -4.94 -1.11
C ARG A 228 23.42 -3.45 -1.22
N PHE A 229 22.55 -2.92 -0.35
CA PHE A 229 22.20 -1.51 -0.35
C PHE A 229 23.23 -0.69 0.43
N ASN A 230 23.55 -1.10 1.65
CA ASN A 230 24.51 -0.41 2.53
C ASN A 230 24.19 1.11 2.59
N LEU A 231 22.95 1.41 2.97
CA LEU A 231 22.44 2.76 3.11
C LEU A 231 23.25 3.53 4.16
N ARG A 232 23.52 4.81 3.90
CA ARG A 232 24.33 5.65 4.82
C ARG A 232 23.53 6.13 6.03
N ASN A 233 22.24 6.32 5.84
CA ASN A 233 21.34 6.84 6.87
C ASN A 233 20.66 5.69 7.63
N PRO A 234 20.22 5.92 8.87
CA PRO A 234 19.56 4.90 9.68
C PRO A 234 18.33 4.30 8.99
N VAL A 235 18.15 2.99 9.19
CA VAL A 235 16.97 2.23 8.78
C VAL A 235 16.22 1.78 10.02
N TYR A 236 14.94 2.12 10.12
CA TYR A 236 14.06 1.69 11.20
C TYR A 236 13.04 0.71 10.65
N THR A 237 12.80 -0.39 11.38
CA THR A 237 11.67 -1.26 11.06
C THR A 237 10.39 -0.62 11.55
N LEU A 238 9.43 -0.44 10.65
CA LEU A 238 8.06 -0.05 10.96
C LEU A 238 7.14 -1.12 10.34
N HIS A 239 6.71 -2.07 11.15
CA HIS A 239 5.81 -3.12 10.69
C HIS A 239 4.42 -2.57 10.39
N ASP A 240 3.77 -3.12 9.38
CA ASP A 240 2.33 -2.90 9.21
C ASP A 240 1.56 -3.56 10.36
N ARG A 241 0.56 -2.83 10.87
CA ARG A 241 -0.31 -3.27 11.96
C ARG A 241 -1.78 -2.99 11.63
N PRO A 242 -2.72 -3.74 12.23
CA PRO A 242 -4.10 -3.68 11.79
C PRO A 242 -4.73 -2.33 12.12
N ALA A 243 -5.56 -1.83 11.20
CA ALA A 243 -6.38 -0.66 11.44
C ALA A 243 -7.49 -0.97 12.47
N GLY A 244 -7.97 0.06 13.16
CA GLY A 244 -8.96 -0.10 14.24
C GLY A 244 -10.29 -0.73 13.84
N ILE A 245 -10.63 -0.74 12.54
CA ILE A 245 -11.84 -1.38 12.01
C ILE A 245 -11.81 -2.92 12.09
N PHE A 246 -10.62 -3.51 12.09
CA PHE A 246 -10.46 -4.97 12.18
C PHE A 246 -10.48 -5.35 13.65
N GLN A 247 -11.58 -5.98 14.07
CA GLN A 247 -11.81 -6.42 15.44
C GLN A 247 -12.42 -7.82 15.44
N PRO A 248 -12.04 -8.68 16.42
CA PRO A 248 -12.70 -9.96 16.60
C PRO A 248 -14.16 -9.78 17.02
N ILE A 249 -15.05 -10.61 16.46
CA ILE A 249 -16.44 -10.70 16.91
C ILE A 249 -16.48 -11.61 18.15
N LYS A 250 -16.99 -11.09 19.27
CA LYS A 250 -17.01 -11.82 20.56
C LYS A 250 -18.33 -12.55 20.81
N SER A 251 -19.43 -12.07 20.23
CA SER A 251 -20.77 -12.63 20.41
C SER A 251 -21.12 -13.57 19.26
N VAL A 252 -21.64 -14.75 19.61
CA VAL A 252 -22.14 -15.72 18.63
C VAL A 252 -23.34 -15.15 17.89
N GLU A 253 -24.19 -14.38 18.59
CA GLU A 253 -25.36 -13.71 18.03
C GLU A 253 -24.97 -12.65 17.00
N GLU A 254 -23.93 -11.86 17.28
CA GLU A 254 -23.39 -10.88 16.33
C GLU A 254 -22.81 -11.57 15.08
N ARG A 255 -22.04 -12.66 15.29
CA ARG A 255 -21.51 -13.49 14.19
C ARG A 255 -22.64 -14.04 13.33
N GLN A 256 -23.67 -14.62 13.95
CA GLN A 256 -24.83 -15.19 13.26
C GLN A 256 -25.62 -14.12 12.50
N ALA A 257 -25.86 -12.95 13.12
CA ALA A 257 -26.57 -11.85 12.48
C ALA A 257 -25.82 -11.35 11.23
N PHE A 258 -24.49 -11.24 11.29
CA PHE A 258 -23.68 -10.90 10.14
C PHE A 258 -23.78 -11.96 9.03
N LEU A 259 -23.53 -13.22 9.37
CA LEU A 259 -23.57 -14.35 8.42
C LEU A 259 -24.96 -14.49 7.76
N SER A 260 -26.03 -14.19 8.48
CA SER A 260 -27.41 -14.25 7.96
C SER A 260 -27.75 -13.10 7.03
N ARG A 261 -27.09 -11.95 7.19
CA ARG A 261 -27.28 -10.76 6.34
C ARG A 261 -26.47 -10.83 5.05
N LEU A 262 -25.27 -11.41 5.10
CA LEU A 262 -24.35 -11.43 3.96
C LEU A 262 -24.86 -12.42 2.88
N PRO A 263 -25.07 -11.98 1.62
CA PRO A 263 -25.64 -12.83 0.56
C PRO A 263 -24.89 -14.14 0.30
N GLU A 264 -23.58 -14.13 0.45
CA GLU A 264 -22.69 -15.26 0.20
C GLU A 264 -22.79 -16.34 1.29
N THR A 265 -23.12 -15.97 2.53
CA THR A 265 -23.19 -16.90 3.68
C THR A 265 -24.61 -17.19 4.14
N LYS A 266 -25.61 -16.37 3.79
CA LYS A 266 -26.97 -16.45 4.35
C LYS A 266 -27.61 -17.84 4.29
N SER A 267 -27.35 -18.62 3.24
CA SER A 267 -27.94 -19.95 3.07
C SER A 267 -27.33 -21.03 3.95
N GLN A 268 -26.13 -20.78 4.49
CA GLN A 268 -25.36 -21.71 5.32
C GLN A 268 -24.98 -21.06 6.66
N ALA A 269 -25.64 -19.97 7.05
CA ALA A 269 -25.27 -19.19 8.23
C ALA A 269 -25.37 -20.03 9.51
N GLN A 270 -26.44 -20.82 9.65
CA GLN A 270 -26.60 -21.74 10.79
C GLN A 270 -25.56 -22.85 10.75
N ASP A 271 -25.31 -23.46 9.58
CA ASP A 271 -24.31 -24.52 9.42
C ASP A 271 -22.88 -24.06 9.80
N ILE A 272 -22.54 -22.80 9.52
CA ILE A 272 -21.26 -22.19 9.89
C ILE A 272 -21.19 -21.90 11.40
N ILE A 273 -22.31 -21.58 12.03
CA ILE A 273 -22.39 -21.39 13.48
C ILE A 273 -22.26 -22.73 14.20
N ASP A 274 -22.93 -23.77 13.70
CA ASP A 274 -22.92 -25.12 14.26
C ASP A 274 -21.62 -25.88 13.96
N GLY A 275 -20.76 -25.33 13.09
CA GLY A 275 -19.48 -25.93 12.71
C GLY A 275 -19.58 -27.08 11.70
N THR A 276 -20.78 -27.35 11.16
CA THR A 276 -21.00 -28.37 10.14
C THR A 276 -20.51 -27.94 8.76
N VAL A 277 -20.37 -26.62 8.53
CA VAL A 277 -19.70 -26.03 7.38
C VAL A 277 -18.58 -25.12 7.86
N ARG A 278 -17.37 -25.30 7.32
CA ARG A 278 -16.21 -24.47 7.63
C ARG A 278 -16.13 -23.28 6.70
N LEU A 279 -15.94 -22.08 7.24
CA LEU A 279 -15.83 -20.85 6.47
C LEU A 279 -14.36 -20.46 6.31
N ILE A 280 -13.82 -20.53 5.09
CA ILE A 280 -12.47 -20.03 4.78
C ILE A 280 -12.55 -18.76 3.94
N VAL A 281 -11.61 -17.84 4.16
CA VAL A 281 -11.56 -16.58 3.42
C VAL A 281 -10.17 -16.38 2.83
N SER A 282 -10.11 -15.99 1.56
CA SER A 282 -8.87 -15.52 0.94
C SER A 282 -9.07 -14.12 0.39
N SER A 283 -8.17 -13.21 0.77
CA SER A 283 -8.14 -11.85 0.24
C SER A 283 -7.05 -11.75 -0.81
N THR A 284 -7.37 -11.27 -2.01
CA THR A 284 -6.45 -11.28 -3.14
C THR A 284 -6.55 -10.04 -4.03
N SER A 285 -5.40 -9.67 -4.57
CA SER A 285 -5.25 -8.64 -5.60
C SER A 285 -5.43 -9.21 -7.01
N TRP A 286 -5.61 -10.53 -7.15
CA TRP A 286 -5.70 -11.27 -8.42
C TRP A 286 -4.58 -10.89 -9.40
N THR A 287 -3.37 -10.69 -8.86
CA THR A 287 -2.17 -10.38 -9.63
C THR A 287 -1.37 -11.67 -9.89
N PRO A 288 -0.54 -11.71 -10.94
CA PRO A 288 0.17 -12.95 -11.31
C PRO A 288 1.11 -13.52 -10.25
N ASP A 289 1.51 -12.72 -9.26
CA ASP A 289 2.32 -13.14 -8.10
C ASP A 289 1.52 -13.96 -7.08
N GLU A 290 0.18 -13.86 -7.06
CA GLU A 290 -0.70 -14.66 -6.22
C GLU A 290 -1.25 -15.86 -7.01
N ASP A 291 -0.52 -16.97 -7.00
CA ASP A 291 -0.93 -18.18 -7.71
C ASP A 291 -2.07 -18.91 -7.00
N PHE A 292 -3.30 -18.57 -7.38
CA PHE A 292 -4.53 -19.23 -6.91
C PHE A 292 -4.65 -20.69 -7.34
N GLY A 293 -3.83 -21.17 -8.28
CA GLY A 293 -3.77 -22.58 -8.64
C GLY A 293 -3.50 -23.46 -7.42
N ILE A 294 -2.63 -22.99 -6.51
CA ILE A 294 -2.30 -23.69 -5.26
C ILE A 294 -3.55 -23.94 -4.41
N LEU A 295 -4.37 -22.90 -4.20
CA LEU A 295 -5.60 -23.04 -3.42
C LEU A 295 -6.62 -23.94 -4.11
N LEU A 296 -6.81 -23.79 -5.43
CA LEU A 296 -7.77 -24.60 -6.18
C LEU A 296 -7.37 -26.09 -6.17
N GLU A 297 -6.10 -26.39 -6.41
CA GLU A 297 -5.57 -27.76 -6.34
C GLU A 297 -5.69 -28.35 -4.94
N ALA A 298 -5.39 -27.56 -3.90
CA ALA A 298 -5.54 -28.00 -2.52
C ALA A 298 -7.00 -28.30 -2.15
N LEU A 299 -7.96 -27.47 -2.60
CA LEU A 299 -9.39 -27.72 -2.37
C LEU A 299 -9.86 -28.97 -3.13
N VAL A 300 -9.39 -29.20 -4.36
CA VAL A 300 -9.70 -30.43 -5.11
C VAL A 300 -9.14 -31.66 -4.37
N ALA A 301 -7.90 -31.61 -3.90
CA ALA A 301 -7.31 -32.71 -3.14
C ALA A 301 -7.99 -32.93 -1.78
N TYR A 302 -8.39 -31.85 -1.10
CA TYR A 302 -9.17 -31.91 0.14
C TYR A 302 -10.52 -32.60 -0.09
N ALA A 303 -11.24 -32.23 -1.15
CA ALA A 303 -12.55 -32.79 -1.48
C ALA A 303 -12.51 -34.26 -1.92
N ASN A 304 -11.38 -34.73 -2.45
CA ASN A 304 -11.22 -36.08 -3.00
C ASN A 304 -10.08 -36.83 -2.29
N PRO A 305 -10.29 -37.30 -1.04
CA PRO A 305 -9.30 -38.10 -0.34
C PRO A 305 -9.03 -39.43 -1.07
N GLU A 306 -7.83 -39.98 -0.89
CA GLU A 306 -7.45 -41.24 -1.54
C GLU A 306 -8.34 -42.41 -1.10
N ALA A 307 -8.68 -43.28 -2.05
CA ALA A 307 -9.50 -44.46 -1.81
C ALA A 307 -8.79 -45.38 -0.80
N GLY A 308 -9.42 -45.58 0.37
CA GLY A 308 -8.87 -46.41 1.46
C GLY A 308 -8.33 -45.62 2.65
N SER A 309 -8.40 -44.28 2.66
CA SER A 309 -8.13 -43.53 3.88
C SER A 309 -9.18 -43.87 4.94
N THR A 310 -8.76 -44.28 6.14
CA THR A 310 -9.64 -44.51 7.29
C THR A 310 -10.13 -43.20 7.94
N SER A 311 -9.73 -42.06 7.39
CA SER A 311 -10.10 -40.72 7.83
C SER A 311 -11.59 -40.48 7.65
N GLU A 312 -12.21 -39.75 8.59
CA GLU A 312 -13.56 -39.25 8.40
C GLU A 312 -13.68 -38.40 7.12
N PRO A 313 -14.88 -38.36 6.50
CA PRO A 313 -15.09 -37.52 5.33
C PRO A 313 -14.77 -36.06 5.67
N PRO A 314 -14.15 -35.32 4.72
CA PRO A 314 -13.77 -33.93 4.95
C PRO A 314 -14.99 -33.06 5.28
N SER A 315 -14.85 -32.17 6.26
CA SER A 315 -15.89 -31.19 6.57
C SER A 315 -16.19 -30.31 5.34
N PRO A 316 -17.47 -30.05 5.03
CA PRO A 316 -17.85 -29.12 3.97
C PRO A 316 -17.19 -27.75 4.14
N ILE A 317 -16.77 -27.13 3.04
CA ILE A 317 -16.13 -25.81 3.03
C ILE A 317 -16.96 -24.81 2.23
N LEU A 318 -17.22 -23.65 2.81
CA LEU A 318 -17.55 -22.44 2.09
C LEU A 318 -16.30 -21.56 2.00
N ALA A 319 -15.75 -21.42 0.79
CA ALA A 319 -14.60 -20.56 0.51
C ALA A 319 -15.06 -19.24 -0.10
N ILE A 320 -14.74 -18.12 0.54
CA ILE A 320 -15.03 -16.78 0.01
C ILE A 320 -13.72 -16.10 -0.40
N ILE A 321 -13.61 -15.78 -1.69
CA ILE A 321 -12.45 -15.08 -2.25
C ILE A 321 -12.83 -13.63 -2.54
N THR A 322 -12.14 -12.68 -1.91
CA THR A 322 -12.42 -11.25 -2.06
C THR A 322 -11.41 -10.55 -2.97
N GLY A 323 -11.74 -9.32 -3.38
CA GLY A 323 -10.81 -8.42 -4.08
C GLY A 323 -10.98 -8.38 -5.60
N LYS A 324 -10.04 -7.67 -6.25
CA LYS A 324 -10.09 -7.31 -7.67
C LYS A 324 -8.70 -7.24 -8.27
N GLY A 325 -8.57 -7.77 -9.49
CA GLY A 325 -7.39 -7.59 -10.31
C GLY A 325 -7.48 -8.30 -11.66
N PRO A 326 -6.38 -8.27 -12.43
CA PRO A 326 -6.38 -8.67 -13.83
C PRO A 326 -6.69 -10.15 -14.05
N GLU A 327 -6.26 -11.05 -13.16
CA GLU A 327 -6.44 -12.50 -13.35
C GLU A 327 -7.78 -13.04 -12.85
N LYS A 328 -8.63 -12.18 -12.24
CA LYS A 328 -9.90 -12.60 -11.64
C LYS A 328 -10.79 -13.39 -12.60
N ALA A 329 -10.93 -12.92 -13.83
CA ALA A 329 -11.79 -13.58 -14.83
C ALA A 329 -11.29 -14.99 -15.18
N ARG A 330 -9.97 -15.17 -15.32
CA ARG A 330 -9.35 -16.47 -15.60
C ARG A 330 -9.65 -17.47 -14.48
N TYR A 331 -9.43 -17.08 -13.23
CA TYR A 331 -9.65 -17.97 -12.10
C TYR A 331 -11.15 -18.25 -11.85
N LEU A 332 -12.03 -17.27 -12.09
CA LEU A 332 -13.48 -17.52 -12.03
C LEU A 332 -13.93 -18.58 -13.04
N GLN A 333 -13.35 -18.58 -14.24
CA GLN A 333 -13.62 -19.61 -15.23
C GLN A 333 -13.11 -20.98 -14.76
N GLN A 334 -11.88 -21.05 -14.21
CA GLN A 334 -11.34 -22.30 -13.65
C GLN A 334 -12.19 -22.83 -12.49
N ILE A 335 -12.63 -21.96 -11.58
CA ILE A 335 -13.53 -22.33 -10.47
C ILE A 335 -14.82 -22.93 -11.01
N LYS A 336 -15.43 -22.30 -12.03
CA LYS A 336 -16.64 -22.81 -12.68
C LYS A 336 -16.41 -24.20 -13.29
N GLU A 337 -15.32 -24.39 -14.03
CA GLU A 337 -14.97 -25.68 -14.64
C GLU A 337 -14.80 -26.79 -13.59
N LEU A 338 -14.19 -26.49 -12.44
CA LEU A 338 -14.05 -27.44 -11.33
C LEU A 338 -15.38 -27.77 -10.68
N GLN A 339 -16.26 -26.79 -10.48
CA GLN A 339 -17.58 -26.99 -9.89
C GLN A 339 -18.51 -27.77 -10.83
N ASP A 340 -18.61 -27.37 -12.09
CA ASP A 340 -19.45 -28.02 -13.12
C ASP A 340 -18.94 -29.44 -13.42
N GLY A 341 -17.63 -29.65 -13.35
CA GLY A 341 -16.98 -30.96 -13.50
C GLY A 341 -17.08 -31.87 -12.26
N GLY A 342 -17.74 -31.45 -11.19
CA GLY A 342 -17.93 -32.25 -9.98
C GLY A 342 -16.64 -32.54 -9.18
N ARG A 343 -15.58 -31.74 -9.38
CA ARG A 343 -14.26 -31.94 -8.74
C ARG A 343 -14.19 -31.43 -7.31
N LEU A 344 -15.23 -30.75 -6.83
CA LEU A 344 -15.30 -30.07 -5.54
C LEU A 344 -16.50 -30.56 -4.69
N PRO A 345 -16.68 -31.88 -4.46
CA PRO A 345 -17.77 -32.35 -3.60
C PRO A 345 -17.65 -31.76 -2.19
N GLY A 346 -18.75 -31.23 -1.66
CA GLY A 346 -18.78 -30.59 -0.34
C GLY A 346 -18.08 -29.23 -0.24
N ILE A 347 -17.53 -28.69 -1.34
CA ILE A 347 -16.89 -27.38 -1.35
C ILE A 347 -17.65 -26.42 -2.25
N ARG A 348 -17.93 -25.23 -1.74
CA ARG A 348 -18.48 -24.12 -2.51
C ARG A 348 -17.51 -22.95 -2.50
N ILE A 349 -17.15 -22.46 -3.68
CA ILE A 349 -16.28 -21.28 -3.83
C ILE A 349 -17.13 -20.13 -4.33
N LEU A 350 -17.12 -19.01 -3.61
CA LEU A 350 -17.80 -17.77 -3.97
C LEU A 350 -16.81 -16.62 -4.03
N THR A 351 -17.16 -15.57 -4.78
CA THR A 351 -16.43 -14.31 -4.73
C THR A 351 -17.32 -13.20 -4.21
N ALA A 352 -16.76 -12.32 -3.41
CA ALA A 352 -17.47 -11.19 -2.81
C ALA A 352 -16.74 -9.87 -3.09
N TRP A 353 -17.52 -8.81 -3.30
CA TRP A 353 -17.03 -7.44 -3.31
C TRP A 353 -17.71 -6.67 -2.19
N LEU A 354 -16.96 -6.35 -1.15
CA LEU A 354 -17.49 -5.92 0.14
C LEU A 354 -17.09 -4.50 0.47
N SER A 355 -17.90 -3.83 1.29
CA SER A 355 -17.49 -2.62 1.99
C SER A 355 -16.38 -2.95 3.00
N ASN A 356 -15.56 -1.98 3.42
CA ASN A 356 -14.51 -2.22 4.42
C ASN A 356 -15.07 -2.81 5.72
N ARG A 357 -16.29 -2.42 6.12
CA ARG A 357 -16.96 -2.91 7.32
C ARG A 357 -17.41 -4.36 7.17
N ASP A 358 -18.03 -4.70 6.04
CA ASP A 358 -18.45 -6.08 5.77
C ASP A 358 -17.24 -7.00 5.55
N TYR A 359 -16.16 -6.49 4.96
CA TYR A 359 -14.89 -7.20 4.84
C TYR A 359 -14.30 -7.53 6.22
N ALA A 360 -14.17 -6.54 7.11
CA ALA A 360 -13.69 -6.77 8.48
C ALA A 360 -14.57 -7.79 9.23
N SER A 361 -15.89 -7.68 9.10
CA SER A 361 -16.85 -8.60 9.73
C SER A 361 -16.77 -10.02 9.16
N LEU A 362 -16.53 -10.16 7.85
CA LEU A 362 -16.29 -11.45 7.19
C LEU A 362 -15.03 -12.11 7.72
N LEU A 363 -13.91 -11.38 7.81
CA LEU A 363 -12.67 -11.90 8.38
C LEU A 363 -12.90 -12.39 9.80
N ALA A 364 -13.56 -11.58 10.64
CA ALA A 364 -13.85 -11.93 12.03
C ALA A 364 -14.83 -13.11 12.20
N SER A 365 -15.59 -13.45 11.15
CA SER A 365 -16.55 -14.55 11.16
C SER A 365 -15.99 -15.87 10.63
N ALA A 366 -14.86 -15.83 9.91
CA ALA A 366 -14.26 -16.98 9.27
C ALA A 366 -13.48 -17.87 10.25
N ASP A 367 -13.24 -19.11 9.84
CA ASP A 367 -12.49 -20.10 10.61
C ASP A 367 -11.00 -20.03 10.32
N LEU A 368 -10.62 -19.88 9.05
CA LEU A 368 -9.24 -19.81 8.59
C LEU A 368 -9.09 -18.84 7.42
N GLY A 369 -8.08 -17.97 7.50
CA GLY A 369 -7.65 -17.11 6.40
C GLY A 369 -6.62 -17.80 5.52
N ILE A 370 -6.71 -17.63 4.20
CA ILE A 370 -5.70 -18.14 3.25
C ILE A 370 -5.00 -16.97 2.57
N SER A 371 -3.67 -16.88 2.74
CA SER A 371 -2.83 -15.89 2.08
C SER A 371 -1.87 -16.55 1.07
N LEU A 372 -1.99 -16.16 -0.19
CA LEU A 372 -1.14 -16.62 -1.29
C LEU A 372 -0.07 -15.59 -1.69
N HIS A 373 0.11 -14.56 -0.86
CA HIS A 373 1.08 -13.50 -1.11
C HIS A 373 2.49 -14.07 -1.28
N LYS A 374 3.12 -13.77 -2.43
CA LYS A 374 4.52 -14.11 -2.69
C LYS A 374 5.34 -12.83 -2.70
N SER A 375 6.39 -12.81 -1.89
CA SER A 375 7.29 -11.67 -1.82
C SER A 375 8.20 -11.63 -3.05
N SER A 376 8.09 -10.58 -3.88
CA SER A 376 8.97 -10.43 -5.05
C SER A 376 10.43 -10.15 -4.64
N SER A 377 10.63 -9.47 -3.52
CA SER A 377 11.94 -9.19 -2.93
C SER A 377 12.42 -10.28 -1.97
N GLY A 378 11.51 -11.12 -1.47
CA GLY A 378 11.78 -12.10 -0.42
C GLY A 378 11.72 -11.53 1.00
N VAL A 379 11.52 -10.21 1.14
CA VAL A 379 11.61 -9.48 2.41
C VAL A 379 10.46 -8.51 2.64
N ASP A 380 9.42 -8.47 1.79
CA ASP A 380 8.20 -7.69 2.07
C ASP A 380 7.24 -8.45 3.00
N LEU A 381 6.21 -7.76 3.53
CA LEU A 381 5.25 -8.34 4.47
C LEU A 381 3.91 -8.66 3.77
N PRO A 382 3.27 -9.80 4.05
CA PRO A 382 1.95 -10.12 3.50
C PRO A 382 0.86 -9.28 4.19
N MET A 383 0.69 -8.02 3.74
CA MET A 383 -0.17 -7.02 4.41
C MET A 383 -1.61 -7.48 4.68
N LYS A 384 -2.18 -8.35 3.83
CA LYS A 384 -3.56 -8.84 4.03
C LYS A 384 -3.70 -9.72 5.28
N VAL A 385 -2.62 -10.38 5.71
CA VAL A 385 -2.59 -11.18 6.95
C VAL A 385 -2.72 -10.29 8.18
N VAL A 386 -2.23 -9.05 8.11
CA VAL A 386 -2.36 -8.07 9.19
C VAL A 386 -3.85 -7.80 9.48
N ASP A 387 -4.66 -7.59 8.45
CA ASP A 387 -6.11 -7.40 8.60
C ASP A 387 -6.78 -8.64 9.23
N MET A 388 -6.37 -9.85 8.80
CA MET A 388 -6.88 -11.11 9.33
C MET A 388 -6.58 -11.25 10.83
N PHE A 389 -5.34 -10.99 11.25
CA PHE A 389 -4.96 -11.00 12.67
C PHE A 389 -5.67 -9.92 13.48
N GLY A 390 -5.84 -8.71 12.93
CA GLY A 390 -6.65 -7.67 13.57
C GLY A 390 -8.09 -8.12 13.85
N ALA A 391 -8.66 -8.93 12.95
CA ALA A 391 -9.98 -9.53 13.10
C ALA A 391 -9.99 -10.84 13.92
N GLY A 392 -8.83 -11.30 14.43
CA GLY A 392 -8.70 -12.55 15.18
C GLY A 392 -8.74 -13.82 14.34
N LEU A 393 -8.58 -13.70 13.02
CA LEU A 393 -8.59 -14.81 12.07
C LEU A 393 -7.16 -15.38 11.91
N PRO A 394 -6.89 -16.64 12.31
CA PRO A 394 -5.61 -17.28 12.03
C PRO A 394 -5.48 -17.57 10.55
N VAL A 395 -4.25 -17.79 10.08
CA VAL A 395 -3.98 -17.94 8.66
C VAL A 395 -3.21 -19.21 8.32
N ALA A 396 -3.52 -19.79 7.16
CA ALA A 396 -2.56 -20.55 6.38
C ALA A 396 -1.97 -19.62 5.32
N ALA A 397 -0.66 -19.47 5.28
CA ALA A 397 -0.01 -18.48 4.41
C ALA A 397 1.20 -19.07 3.66
N TYR A 398 1.40 -18.61 2.42
CA TYR A 398 2.59 -18.97 1.66
C TYR A 398 3.86 -18.52 2.41
N SER A 399 4.84 -19.40 2.55
CA SER A 399 5.93 -19.24 3.53
C SER A 399 7.34 -19.16 2.96
N ALA A 400 7.51 -19.28 1.63
CA ALA A 400 8.82 -19.31 0.98
C ALA A 400 9.46 -17.91 0.81
N PHE A 401 9.57 -17.14 1.90
CA PHE A 401 10.29 -15.88 1.95
C PHE A 401 10.73 -15.55 3.40
N GLU A 402 11.81 -14.77 3.55
CA GLU A 402 12.52 -14.59 4.83
C GLU A 402 11.65 -13.91 5.90
N SER A 403 10.92 -12.86 5.51
CA SER A 403 10.08 -12.06 6.40
C SER A 403 8.80 -12.76 6.85
N PHE A 404 8.49 -13.97 6.35
CA PHE A 404 7.28 -14.71 6.73
C PHE A 404 7.13 -14.83 8.25
N LYS A 405 8.23 -15.20 8.92
CA LYS A 405 8.28 -15.46 10.36
C LYS A 405 8.14 -14.23 11.25
N GLU A 406 8.22 -13.02 10.67
CA GLU A 406 8.06 -11.77 11.41
C GLU A 406 6.59 -11.47 11.73
N LEU A 407 5.66 -12.01 10.92
CA LEU A 407 4.22 -11.87 11.13
C LEU A 407 3.57 -13.20 11.48
N VAL A 408 3.81 -14.26 10.68
CA VAL A 408 3.19 -15.58 10.88
C VAL A 408 4.15 -16.47 11.66
N LYS A 409 3.73 -16.88 12.85
CA LYS A 409 4.46 -17.78 13.75
C LYS A 409 3.79 -19.14 13.73
N GLU A 410 4.52 -20.13 13.21
CA GLU A 410 4.05 -21.50 13.02
C GLU A 410 3.50 -22.08 14.33
N GLY A 411 2.26 -22.55 14.32
CA GLY A 411 1.61 -23.14 15.49
C GLY A 411 1.15 -22.16 16.57
N GLU A 412 1.45 -20.86 16.42
CA GLU A 412 1.01 -19.81 17.36
C GLU A 412 -0.18 -19.02 16.80
N ASN A 413 -0.04 -18.45 15.60
CA ASN A 413 -1.07 -17.59 14.98
C ASN A 413 -1.42 -18.02 13.54
N GLY A 414 -0.68 -18.97 12.98
CA GLY A 414 -0.94 -19.52 11.66
C GLY A 414 0.00 -20.66 11.28
N CYS A 415 -0.10 -21.08 10.03
CA CYS A 415 0.69 -22.14 9.42
C CYS A 415 1.27 -21.72 8.08
N GLY A 416 2.49 -22.16 7.79
CA GLY A 416 3.17 -21.97 6.52
C GLY A 416 2.91 -23.10 5.52
N PHE A 417 2.73 -22.74 4.25
CA PHE A 417 2.77 -23.71 3.15
C PHE A 417 3.60 -23.18 1.98
N GLU A 418 4.01 -24.06 1.09
CA GLU A 418 4.64 -23.71 -0.19
C GLU A 418 3.99 -24.43 -1.37
N THR A 419 3.33 -25.56 -1.09
CA THR A 419 2.75 -26.46 -2.10
C THR A 419 1.26 -26.72 -1.86
N PRO A 420 0.51 -27.13 -2.90
CA PRO A 420 -0.89 -27.53 -2.75
C PRO A 420 -1.08 -28.70 -1.77
N ALA A 421 -0.13 -29.64 -1.71
CA ALA A 421 -0.18 -30.78 -0.80
C ALA A 421 -0.07 -30.35 0.67
N GLN A 422 0.86 -29.44 0.99
CA GLN A 422 0.99 -28.88 2.34
C GLN A 422 -0.27 -28.10 2.74
N LEU A 423 -0.82 -27.30 1.83
CA LEU A 423 -2.07 -26.57 2.10
C LEU A 423 -3.24 -27.54 2.34
N THR A 424 -3.35 -28.61 1.53
CA THR A 424 -4.34 -29.68 1.75
C THR A 424 -4.23 -30.27 3.14
N GLU A 425 -3.02 -30.57 3.60
CA GLU A 425 -2.78 -31.15 4.92
C GLU A 425 -3.17 -30.19 6.04
N ILE A 426 -2.82 -28.90 5.91
CA ILE A 426 -3.26 -27.87 6.86
C ILE A 426 -4.79 -27.79 6.92
N LEU A 427 -5.47 -27.81 5.77
CA LEU A 427 -6.94 -27.78 5.73
C LEU A 427 -7.54 -29.01 6.42
N ARG A 428 -7.04 -30.23 6.14
CA ARG A 428 -7.52 -31.46 6.80
C ARG A 428 -7.31 -31.42 8.31
N ARG A 429 -6.11 -31.06 8.73
CA ARG A 429 -5.72 -31.01 10.14
C ARG A 429 -6.51 -29.98 10.93
N LEU A 430 -6.63 -28.74 10.42
CA LEU A 430 -7.26 -27.64 11.16
C LEU A 430 -8.78 -27.63 11.09
N LEU A 431 -9.36 -28.06 9.96
CA LEU A 431 -10.80 -28.02 9.74
C LEU A 431 -11.51 -29.32 10.15
N GLY A 432 -10.76 -30.40 10.35
CA GLY A 432 -11.27 -31.67 10.89
C GLY A 432 -11.71 -31.59 12.34
N VAL A 433 -12.29 -32.68 12.85
CA VAL A 433 -12.83 -32.77 14.21
C VAL A 433 -11.73 -32.64 15.27
N GLU A 434 -10.58 -33.26 15.05
CA GLU A 434 -9.44 -33.22 15.99
C GLU A 434 -8.71 -31.86 15.99
N GLY A 435 -8.92 -31.04 14.95
CA GLY A 435 -8.27 -29.74 14.76
C GLY A 435 -8.83 -28.59 15.59
N GLU A 436 -9.98 -28.78 16.26
CA GLU A 436 -10.71 -27.68 16.90
C GLU A 436 -9.89 -26.97 17.98
N GLN A 437 -9.18 -27.73 18.82
CA GLN A 437 -8.34 -27.16 19.89
C GLN A 437 -7.14 -26.39 19.31
N GLU A 438 -6.52 -26.94 18.26
CA GLU A 438 -5.41 -26.27 17.58
C GLU A 438 -5.89 -24.97 16.94
N LEU A 439 -6.98 -25.01 16.17
CA LEU A 439 -7.55 -23.84 15.51
C LEU A 439 -7.94 -22.75 16.53
N ALA A 440 -8.51 -23.13 17.68
CA ALA A 440 -8.80 -22.21 18.77
C ALA A 440 -7.51 -21.60 19.38
N GLY A 441 -6.43 -22.39 19.46
CA GLY A 441 -5.09 -21.91 19.81
C GLY A 441 -4.57 -20.85 18.85
N LEU A 442 -4.61 -21.15 17.54
CA LEU A 442 -4.20 -20.23 16.49
C LEU A 442 -5.04 -18.95 16.50
N LYS A 443 -6.36 -19.03 16.72
CA LYS A 443 -7.25 -17.86 16.88
C LYS A 443 -6.80 -16.97 18.03
N ARG A 444 -6.42 -17.53 19.19
CA ARG A 444 -5.89 -16.74 20.31
C ARG A 444 -4.56 -16.07 19.97
N GLY A 445 -3.66 -16.75 19.27
CA GLY A 445 -2.41 -16.15 18.83
C GLY A 445 -2.61 -15.05 17.79
N ALA A 446 -3.55 -15.21 16.87
CA ALA A 446 -3.94 -14.18 15.91
C ALA A 446 -4.45 -12.92 16.61
N VAL A 447 -5.33 -13.07 17.62
CA VAL A 447 -5.79 -11.95 18.45
C VAL A 447 -4.64 -11.28 19.19
N SER A 448 -3.69 -12.07 19.73
CA SER A 448 -2.52 -11.53 20.44
C SER A 448 -1.60 -10.74 19.51
N GLU A 449 -1.31 -11.25 18.31
CA GLU A 449 -0.48 -10.56 17.31
C GLU A 449 -1.19 -9.31 16.78
N GLY A 450 -2.51 -9.38 16.57
CA GLY A 450 -3.33 -8.25 16.12
C GLY A 450 -3.64 -7.21 17.19
N ALA A 451 -3.22 -7.42 18.45
CA ALA A 451 -3.50 -6.51 19.56
C ALA A 451 -2.75 -5.18 19.41
N LEU A 452 -1.50 -5.23 18.94
CA LEU A 452 -0.70 -4.04 18.64
C LEU A 452 -1.19 -3.41 17.33
N ARG A 453 -1.68 -2.17 17.42
CA ARG A 453 -2.31 -1.44 16.32
C ARG A 453 -1.34 -0.50 15.63
N TRP A 454 -1.76 -0.02 14.46
CA TRP A 454 -0.98 0.91 13.66
C TRP A 454 -0.52 2.14 14.45
N ASP A 455 -1.42 2.83 15.14
CA ASP A 455 -1.06 4.08 15.83
C ASP A 455 0.01 3.84 16.90
N GLU A 456 -0.07 2.74 17.66
CA GLU A 456 0.87 2.43 18.73
C GLU A 456 2.27 2.07 18.19
N GLU A 457 2.32 1.27 17.12
CA GLU A 457 3.56 0.94 16.41
C GLU A 457 4.17 2.17 15.75
N TRP A 458 3.33 3.00 15.14
CA TRP A 458 3.73 4.25 14.51
C TRP A 458 4.31 5.22 15.53
N ASP A 459 3.67 5.39 16.69
CA ASP A 459 4.16 6.27 17.75
C ASP A 459 5.52 5.81 18.26
N ARG A 460 5.70 4.49 18.44
CA ARG A 460 6.96 3.89 18.90
C ARG A 460 8.14 4.22 17.98
N VAL A 461 7.94 4.24 16.66
CA VAL A 461 9.02 4.39 15.68
C VAL A 461 9.11 5.81 15.12
N MET A 462 7.97 6.38 14.73
CA MET A 462 7.91 7.64 13.97
C MET A 462 7.84 8.87 14.85
N ALA A 463 7.13 8.84 15.98
CA ALA A 463 6.84 10.08 16.72
C ALA A 463 8.12 10.80 17.16
N GLY A 464 9.13 10.05 17.63
CA GLY A 464 10.45 10.57 17.94
C GLY A 464 11.26 10.97 16.70
N LEU A 465 11.20 10.17 15.62
CA LEU A 465 11.97 10.39 14.40
C LEU A 465 11.64 11.72 13.71
N ILE A 466 10.36 12.07 13.68
CA ILE A 466 9.89 13.32 13.06
C ILE A 466 9.62 14.43 14.08
N GLU A 467 9.98 14.24 15.35
CA GLU A 467 9.83 15.21 16.45
C GLU A 467 8.39 15.70 16.62
N VAL A 468 7.44 14.75 16.63
CA VAL A 468 6.00 15.02 16.86
C VAL A 468 5.48 14.45 18.16
N ALA A 469 6.30 13.76 18.94
CA ALA A 469 5.96 13.39 20.31
C ALA A 469 5.77 14.64 21.16
N ASP A 470 4.71 14.68 21.96
CA ASP A 470 4.57 15.72 23.00
C ASP A 470 5.72 15.55 24.01
N GLU A 471 6.43 16.65 24.32
CA GLU A 471 7.31 16.68 25.49
C GLU A 471 6.41 16.42 26.72
N LYS A 472 6.45 15.19 27.23
CA LYS A 472 5.69 14.79 28.43
C LYS A 472 6.16 15.52 29.67
#